data_AF-A0A418Y5M6-F1
#
_entry.id   AF-A0A418Y5M6-F1
#
_cell.length_a   1.000
_cell.length_b   1.000
_cell.length_c   1.000
_cell.angle_alpha   90.00
_cell.angle_beta   90.00
_cell.angle_gamma   90.00
#
_symmetry.space_group_name_H-M   'P 1'
#
loop_
_entity.id
_entity.type
_entity.pdbx_description
1 polymer ?
#
loop_
_entity_poly.entity_id
_entity_poly.type
_entity_poly.pdbx_seq_one_letter_code
_entity_poly.pdbx_strand_id
1 'polypeptide(L)'
;KAESDADIDAYIRRTANTIYHPVGTCKMGVDESAVVDPELRVRGVDALRVIDASVMPTIPSGNTNFPTMMIAEKAVDLIRTGQR
;
A
#
# COMPACT_ATOMS: atom_id res chain seq x y z
N LYS A 1 35.64 -1.91 5.38
CA LYS A 1 35.54 -0.45 5.15
C LYS A 1 35.42 -0.27 3.64
N ALA A 2 34.48 0.54 3.15
CA ALA A 2 34.40 0.85 1.73
C ALA A 2 35.44 1.92 1.38
N GLU A 3 36.11 1.79 0.24
CA GLU A 3 37.13 2.74 -0.23
C GLU A 3 36.71 3.48 -1.51
N SER A 4 35.59 3.06 -2.11
CA SER A 4 34.97 3.67 -3.29
C SER A 4 33.44 3.53 -3.28
N ASP A 5 32.74 4.29 -4.11
CA ASP A 5 31.28 4.14 -4.32
C ASP A 5 30.93 2.74 -4.84
N ALA A 6 31.81 2.14 -5.65
CA ALA A 6 31.64 0.77 -6.13
C ALA A 6 31.62 -0.25 -4.98
N ASP A 7 32.42 -0.04 -3.93
CA ASP A 7 32.41 -0.90 -2.74
C ASP A 7 31.11 -0.76 -1.94
N ILE A 8 30.57 0.47 -1.86
CA ILE A 8 29.29 0.76 -1.21
C ILE A 8 28.15 0.05 -1.95
N ASP A 9 28.10 0.17 -3.28
CA ASP A 9 27.12 -0.50 -4.13
C ASP A 9 27.18 -2.02 -4.01
N ALA A 10 28.39 -2.59 -4.04
CA ALA A 10 28.60 -4.02 -3.89
C ALA A 10 28.15 -4.52 -2.50
N TYR A 11 28.35 -3.72 -1.46
CA TYR A 11 27.84 -4.02 -0.12
C TYR A 11 26.31 -3.99 -0.09
N ILE A 12 25.68 -2.90 -0.57
CA ILE A 12 24.22 -2.76 -0.59
C ILE A 12 23.57 -3.91 -1.35
N ARG A 13 24.05 -4.26 -2.55
CA ARG A 13 23.48 -5.38 -3.33
C ARG A 13 23.56 -6.72 -2.59
N ARG A 14 24.60 -6.94 -1.79
CA ARG A 14 24.81 -8.18 -1.03
C ARG A 14 23.97 -8.25 0.24
N THR A 15 23.68 -7.12 0.88
CA THR A 15 23.10 -7.08 2.23
C THR A 15 21.71 -6.47 2.30
N ALA A 16 21.22 -5.84 1.22
CA ALA A 16 19.89 -5.24 1.18
C ALA A 16 18.82 -6.30 1.49
N ASN A 17 17.86 -5.91 2.31
CA ASN A 17 16.71 -6.73 2.67
C ASN A 17 15.48 -5.83 2.82
N THR A 18 14.31 -6.43 2.89
CA THR A 18 13.08 -5.71 3.20
C THR A 18 13.04 -5.29 4.68
N ILE A 19 12.30 -4.23 4.94
CA ILE A 19 11.85 -3.84 6.29
C ILE A 19 10.36 -4.14 6.51
N TYR A 20 9.80 -5.03 5.69
CA TYR A 20 8.44 -5.60 5.84
C TYR A 20 7.28 -4.61 5.66
N HIS A 21 7.43 -3.66 4.73
CA HIS A 21 6.40 -2.68 4.38
C HIS A 21 5.85 -2.84 2.94
N PRO A 22 5.35 -4.03 2.53
CA PRO A 22 4.75 -4.20 1.21
C PRO A 22 3.40 -3.46 1.10
N VAL A 23 3.14 -2.84 -0.06
CA VAL A 23 1.90 -2.13 -0.40
C VAL A 23 1.58 -2.24 -1.89
N GLY A 24 0.41 -1.77 -2.32
CA GLY A 24 0.12 -1.43 -3.72
C GLY A 24 -0.35 -2.55 -4.65
N THR A 25 -0.41 -3.81 -4.18
CA THR A 25 -0.86 -4.94 -5.00
C THR A 25 -2.35 -4.89 -5.36
N CYS A 26 -3.16 -4.17 -4.59
CA CYS A 26 -4.56 -3.86 -4.88
C CYS A 26 -4.77 -2.34 -4.98
N LYS A 27 -3.85 -1.64 -5.66
CA LYS A 27 -3.78 -0.17 -5.75
C LYS A 27 -5.16 0.50 -5.86
N MET A 28 -5.43 1.41 -4.95
CA MET A 28 -6.53 2.37 -5.01
C MET A 28 -6.25 3.44 -6.06
N GLY A 29 -7.26 3.79 -6.86
CA GLY A 29 -7.14 4.88 -7.82
C GLY A 29 -8.33 5.01 -8.77
N VAL A 30 -8.17 5.91 -9.74
CA VAL A 30 -9.16 6.17 -10.81
C VAL A 30 -8.61 5.86 -12.21
N ASP A 31 -7.34 5.45 -12.30
CA ASP A 31 -6.68 5.08 -13.56
C ASP A 31 -6.90 3.61 -13.92
N GLU A 32 -6.47 3.21 -15.12
CA GLU A 32 -6.65 1.85 -15.65
C GLU A 32 -5.96 0.77 -14.81
N SER A 33 -4.87 1.11 -14.11
CA SER A 33 -4.13 0.15 -13.27
C SER A 33 -4.71 -0.02 -11.86
N ALA A 34 -5.73 0.75 -11.49
CA ALA A 34 -6.36 0.64 -10.18
C ALA A 34 -7.18 -0.64 -10.04
N VAL A 35 -7.04 -1.32 -8.90
CA VAL A 35 -7.78 -2.53 -8.53
C VAL A 35 -9.03 -2.19 -7.71
N VAL A 36 -8.91 -1.20 -6.81
CA VAL A 36 -10.03 -0.65 -6.05
C VAL A 36 -10.26 0.82 -6.37
N ASP A 37 -11.52 1.25 -6.25
CA ASP A 37 -11.89 2.67 -6.36
C ASP A 37 -11.55 3.45 -5.07
N PRO A 38 -11.69 4.79 -5.04
CA PRO A 38 -11.45 5.61 -3.84
C PRO A 38 -12.34 5.27 -2.63
N GLU A 39 -13.39 4.46 -2.82
CA GLU A 39 -14.24 3.94 -1.74
C GLU A 39 -13.88 2.50 -1.34
N LEU A 40 -12.71 2.04 -1.76
CA LEU A 40 -12.12 0.72 -1.49
C LEU A 40 -12.90 -0.45 -2.10
N ARG A 41 -13.80 -0.20 -3.05
CA ARG A 41 -14.60 -1.23 -3.72
C ARG A 41 -13.77 -1.87 -4.82
N VAL A 42 -13.82 -3.19 -4.91
CA VAL A 42 -13.13 -3.92 -5.98
C VAL A 42 -13.82 -3.63 -7.31
N ARG A 43 -13.05 -3.16 -8.29
CA ARG A 43 -13.60 -2.79 -9.60
C ARG A 43 -14.07 -4.05 -10.33
N GLY A 44 -15.31 -4.04 -10.82
CA GLY A 44 -15.91 -5.15 -11.55
C GLY A 44 -16.41 -6.31 -10.67
N VAL A 45 -16.41 -6.15 -9.34
CA VAL A 45 -16.96 -7.15 -8.41
C VAL A 45 -17.91 -6.48 -7.44
N ASP A 46 -19.14 -6.97 -7.38
CA ASP A 46 -20.15 -6.43 -6.49
C ASP A 46 -19.90 -6.83 -5.03
N ALA A 47 -20.26 -5.92 -4.11
CA ALA A 47 -20.25 -6.14 -2.66
C ALA A 47 -18.89 -6.59 -2.05
N LEU A 48 -17.77 -6.34 -2.73
CA LEU A 48 -16.44 -6.67 -2.26
C LEU A 48 -15.58 -5.41 -2.06
N ARG A 49 -14.85 -5.35 -0.94
CA ARG A 49 -13.86 -4.31 -0.62
C ARG A 49 -12.54 -4.93 -0.17
N VAL A 50 -11.44 -4.22 -0.41
CA VAL A 50 -10.12 -4.53 0.15
C VAL A 50 -9.73 -3.43 1.12
N ILE A 51 -9.38 -3.80 2.35
CA ILE A 51 -9.10 -2.85 3.44
C ILE A 51 -7.83 -3.29 4.16
N ASP A 52 -6.69 -3.04 3.54
CA ASP A 52 -5.35 -3.30 4.09
C ASP A 52 -4.30 -2.44 3.37
N ALA A 53 -3.01 -2.73 3.58
CA ALA A 53 -1.91 -1.98 2.97
C ALA A 53 -1.81 -2.13 1.44
N SER A 54 -2.40 -3.18 0.86
CA SER A 54 -2.34 -3.43 -0.58
C SER A 54 -3.03 -2.33 -1.40
N VAL A 55 -3.94 -1.56 -0.80
CA VAL A 55 -4.65 -0.48 -1.49
C VAL A 55 -3.84 0.81 -1.60
N MET A 56 -2.76 0.98 -0.83
CA MET A 56 -1.96 2.20 -0.88
C MET A 56 -1.27 2.33 -2.25
N PRO A 57 -1.47 3.42 -3.01
CA PRO A 57 -0.88 3.58 -4.34
C PRO A 57 0.64 3.77 -4.30
N THR A 58 1.17 4.26 -3.17
CA THR A 58 2.60 4.44 -2.90
C THR A 58 2.92 4.11 -1.46
N ILE A 59 4.19 3.77 -1.16
CA ILE A 59 4.65 3.54 0.21
C ILE A 59 4.61 4.87 0.97
N PRO A 60 3.89 4.98 2.09
CA PRO A 60 3.86 6.18 2.91
C PRO A 60 5.19 6.39 3.64
N SER A 61 5.51 7.65 3.96
CA SER A 61 6.67 7.99 4.79
C SER A 61 6.41 7.60 6.25
N GLY A 62 6.73 6.36 6.60
CA GLY A 62 6.59 5.80 7.94
C GLY A 62 6.28 4.31 7.93
N ASN A 63 6.17 3.72 9.12
CA ASN A 63 5.84 2.29 9.23
C ASN A 63 4.40 2.05 8.79
N THR A 64 4.17 1.08 7.90
CA THR A 64 2.87 0.85 7.24
C THR A 64 1.76 0.41 8.19
N ASN A 65 2.09 -0.03 9.41
CA ASN A 65 1.10 -0.36 10.44
C ASN A 65 0.11 0.79 10.67
N PHE A 66 0.61 2.01 10.92
CA PHE A 66 -0.27 3.15 11.24
C PHE A 66 -1.16 3.55 10.05
N PRO A 67 -0.63 3.75 8.83
CA PRO A 67 -1.45 3.97 7.66
C PRO A 67 -2.49 2.86 7.41
N THR A 68 -2.16 1.59 7.67
CA THR A 68 -3.10 0.47 7.53
C THR A 68 -4.27 0.57 8.51
N MET A 69 -3.99 0.87 9.78
CA MET A 69 -5.03 1.13 10.78
C MET A 69 -5.92 2.31 10.39
N MET A 70 -5.34 3.38 9.86
CA MET A 70 -6.11 4.56 9.42
C MET A 70 -6.98 4.29 8.19
N ILE A 71 -6.54 3.41 7.27
CA ILE A 71 -7.37 2.94 6.16
C ILE A 71 -8.57 2.15 6.69
N ALA A 72 -8.36 1.26 7.66
CA ALA A 72 -9.43 0.50 8.28
C ALA A 72 -10.44 1.42 8.99
N GLU A 73 -9.96 2.41 9.75
CA GLU A 73 -10.82 3.42 10.39
C GLU A 73 -11.66 4.19 9.35
N LYS A 74 -11.03 4.66 8.27
CA LYS A 74 -11.74 5.36 7.21
C LYS A 74 -12.75 4.47 6.49
N ALA A 75 -12.45 3.19 6.32
CA ALA A 75 -13.35 2.23 5.70
C ALA A 75 -14.64 2.05 6.50
N VAL A 76 -14.59 2.15 7.84
CA VAL A 76 -15.81 2.10 8.68
C VAL A 76 -16.77 3.23 8.31
N ASP A 77 -16.27 4.45 8.13
CA ASP A 77 -17.09 5.58 7.68
C ASP A 77 -17.70 5.32 6.30
N LEU A 78 -16.88 4.87 5.33
CA LEU A 78 -17.32 4.60 3.96
C LEU A 78 -18.41 3.51 3.91
N ILE A 79 -18.26 2.47 4.72
CA ILE A 79 -19.24 1.37 4.79
C ILE A 79 -20.53 1.87 5.44
N ARG A 80 -20.44 2.64 6.53
CA ARG A 80 -21.63 3.16 7.23
C ARG A 80 -22.41 4.17 6.40
N THR A 81 -21.75 5.03 5.63
CA THR A 81 -22.42 6.02 4.78
C THR A 81 -22.98 5.42 3.49
N GLY A 82 -22.32 4.39 2.94
CA GLY A 82 -22.73 3.68 1.72
C GLY A 82 -23.82 2.62 1.93
N GLN A 83 -24.33 2.43 3.15
CA GLN A 83 -25.45 1.54 3.49
C GLN A 83 -26.84 2.22 3.43
N ARG A 84 -26.94 3.41 2.82
CA ARG A 84 -28.21 4.09 2.55
C ARG A 84 -28.67 3.89 1.11
#